data_AF-X8DUT8-F1
#
_entry.id   AF-X8DUT8-F1
#
_cell.length_a   1.000
_cell.length_b   1.000
_cell.length_c   1.000
_cell.angle_alpha   90.00
_cell.angle_beta   90.00
_cell.angle_gamma   90.00
#
_symmetry.space_group_name_H-M   'P 1'
#
loop_
_entity.id
_entity.type
_entity.pdbx_description
1 polymer ?
#
loop_
_entity_poly.entity_id
_entity_poly.type
_entity_poly.pdbx_seq_one_letter_code
_entity_poly.pdbx_strand_id
1 'polypeptide(L)' 'MMRAPEPDFYIALMAAVIGGVSLFAEPRESAVQKWLYWAVAPAVAVVCISLVFQSVLTGLGLGAFVLLFLAMTYLRYKL' A
#
# COMPACT_ATOMS: atom_id res chain seq x y z
N MET A 1 25.21 -4.33 14.56
CA MET A 1 24.48 -4.82 13.36
C MET A 1 23.01 -4.56 13.60
N MET A 2 22.33 -3.77 12.75
CA MET A 2 20.87 -3.67 12.78
C MET A 2 20.27 -4.97 12.24
N ARG A 3 19.50 -5.67 13.07
CA ARG A 3 18.73 -6.84 12.65
C ARG A 3 17.59 -6.36 11.76
N ALA A 4 17.36 -7.03 10.64
CA ALA A 4 16.20 -6.74 9.81
C ALA A 4 14.91 -6.94 10.64
N PRO A 5 13.91 -6.05 10.51
CA PRO A 5 12.60 -6.23 11.15
C PRO A 5 11.97 -7.58 10.83
N GLU A 6 11.12 -8.06 11.74
CA GLU A 6 10.38 -9.32 11.59
C GLU A 6 9.26 -9.19 10.55
N PRO A 7 8.83 -10.29 9.90
CA PRO A 7 7.77 -10.27 8.89
C PRO A 7 6.49 -9.55 9.34
N ASP A 8 6.09 -9.74 10.60
CA ASP A 8 4.88 -9.14 11.18
C ASP A 8 4.93 -7.60 11.18
N PHE A 9 6.12 -7.02 11.32
CA PHE A 9 6.30 -5.57 11.25
C PHE A 9 5.92 -5.03 9.86
N TYR A 10 6.35 -5.70 8.79
CA TYR A 10 6.05 -5.27 7.43
C TYR A 10 4.56 -5.44 7.10
N ILE A 11 3.91 -6.48 7.64
CA ILE A 11 2.47 -6.68 7.49
C ILE A 11 1.71 -5.56 8.22
N ALA A 12 2.09 -5.25 9.45
CA ALA A 12 1.47 -4.17 10.24
C ALA A 12 1.67 -2.81 9.58
N LEU A 13 2.88 -2.51 9.08
CA LEU A 13 3.19 -1.29 8.35
C LEU A 13 2.34 -1.17 7.07
N MET A 14 2.27 -2.24 6.28
CA MET A 14 1.43 -2.27 5.07
C MET A 14 -0.03 -2.02 5.43
N ALA A 15 -0.58 -2.70 6.44
CA ALA A 15 -1.96 -2.53 6.86
C ALA A 15 -2.25 -1.09 7.33
N ALA A 16 -1.34 -0.49 8.10
CA ALA A 16 -1.47 0.88 8.57
C ALA A 16 -1.46 1.90 7.41
N VAL A 17 -0.54 1.73 6.45
CA VAL A 17 -0.43 2.63 5.29
C VAL A 17 -1.62 2.47 4.36
N ILE A 18 -1.98 1.25 3.98
CA ILE A 18 -3.12 1.00 3.07
C ILE A 18 -4.42 1.43 3.74
N GLY A 19 -4.67 0.99 4.98
CA GLY A 19 -5.88 1.36 5.71
C GLY A 19 -5.98 2.87 5.95
N GLY A 20 -4.88 3.51 6.37
CA GLY A 20 -4.84 4.95 6.60
C GLY A 20 -5.09 5.75 5.33
N VAL A 21 -4.45 5.40 4.22
CA VAL A 21 -4.66 6.07 2.93
C VAL A 21 -6.08 5.82 2.41
N SER A 22 -6.59 4.60 2.50
CA SER A 22 -7.96 4.28 2.12
C SER A 22 -9.01 5.01 2.94
N LEU A 23 -8.75 5.33 4.21
CA LEU A 23 -9.71 5.98 5.11
C LEU A 23 -9.61 7.50 5.12
N PHE A 24 -8.40 8.06 5.08
CA PHE A 24 -8.14 9.47 5.39
C PHE A 24 -7.61 10.30 4.22
N ALA A 25 -7.09 9.68 3.15
CA ALA A 25 -6.65 10.47 1.99
C ALA A 25 -7.87 10.89 1.17
N GLU A 26 -7.93 12.13 0.72
CA GLU A 26 -8.98 12.63 -0.17
C GLU A 26 -8.40 12.93 -1.55
N PRO A 27 -8.15 11.91 -2.39
CA PRO A 27 -7.40 12.04 -3.64
C PRO A 27 -7.98 13.02 -4.68
N ARG A 28 -9.16 13.60 -4.43
CA ARG A 28 -9.77 14.66 -5.25
C ARG A 28 -9.30 16.06 -4.89
N GLU A 29 -8.95 16.31 -3.64
CA GLU A 29 -8.71 17.68 -3.15
C GLU A 29 -7.26 18.11 -3.35
N SER A 30 -6.32 17.17 -3.47
CA SER A 30 -4.90 17.47 -3.53
C SER A 30 -4.12 16.51 -4.42
N ALA A 31 -3.21 17.07 -5.22
CA ALA A 31 -2.25 16.30 -6.01
C ALA A 31 -1.36 15.41 -5.11
N VAL A 32 -1.04 15.87 -3.90
CA VAL A 32 -0.23 15.11 -2.93
C VAL A 32 -1.01 13.89 -2.43
N GLN A 33 -2.27 14.07 -2.06
CA GLN A 33 -3.11 12.95 -1.61
C GLN A 33 -3.39 11.96 -2.74
N LYS A 34 -3.53 12.44 -3.98
CA LYS A 34 -3.63 11.58 -5.16
C LYS A 34 -2.38 10.73 -5.37
N TRP A 35 -1.19 11.32 -5.22
CA TRP A 35 0.08 10.60 -5.28
C TRP A 35 0.24 9.60 -4.15
N LEU A 36 -0.13 10.00 -2.93
CA LEU A 36 -0.13 9.12 -1.76
C LEU A 36 -1.02 7.89 -2.00
N TYR A 37 -2.20 8.11 -2.58
CA TYR A 37 -3.19 7.08 -2.87
C TYR A 37 -2.76 6.11 -3.97
N TRP A 38 -2.27 6.62 -5.11
CA TRP A 38 -2.07 5.81 -6.32
C TRP A 38 -0.65 5.32 -6.53
N ALA A 39 0.34 5.92 -5.88
CA ALA A 39 1.74 5.54 -6.06
C ALA A 39 2.39 5.09 -4.74
N VAL A 40 2.30 5.91 -3.68
CA VAL A 40 3.03 5.63 -2.45
C VAL A 40 2.48 4.41 -1.72
N ALA A 41 1.16 4.36 -1.45
CA ALA A 41 0.57 3.23 -0.73
C ALA A 41 0.79 1.88 -1.47
N PRO A 42 0.57 1.80 -2.80
CA PRO A 42 0.93 0.63 -3.59
C PRO A 42 2.42 0.24 -3.54
N ALA A 43 3.32 1.22 -3.65
CA ALA A 43 4.76 0.97 -3.59
C ALA A 43 5.17 0.40 -2.23
N VAL A 44 4.63 0.95 -1.14
CA VAL A 44 4.85 0.43 0.22
C VAL A 44 4.37 -1.01 0.34
N ALA A 45 3.19 -1.34 -0.22
CA ALA A 45 2.69 -2.71 -0.22
C ALA A 45 3.62 -3.67 -0.99
N VAL A 46 4.05 -3.30 -2.21
CA VAL A 46 4.98 -4.12 -3.01
C VAL A 46 6.27 -4.38 -2.24
N VAL A 47 6.85 -3.36 -1.62
CA VAL A 47 8.10 -3.49 -0.84
C VAL A 47 7.87 -4.38 0.38
N CYS A 48 6.83 -4.13 1.17
CA CYS A 48 6.54 -4.93 2.37
C CYS A 48 6.31 -6.40 2.02
N ILE A 49 5.52 -6.69 0.99
CA ILE A 49 5.26 -8.06 0.55
C ILE A 49 6.55 -8.71 0.02
N SER A 50 7.35 -7.99 -0.75
CA SER A 50 8.64 -8.50 -1.24
C SER A 50 9.56 -8.90 -0.08
N LEU A 51 9.58 -8.10 0.99
CA LEU A 51 10.38 -8.36 2.19
C LEU A 51 9.82 -9.52 3.02
N VAL A 52 8.49 -9.67 3.13
CA VAL A 52 7.86 -10.78 3.83
C VAL A 52 8.14 -12.11 3.14
N PHE A 53 7.99 -12.16 1.81
CA PHE A 53 8.15 -13.40 1.03
C PHE A 53 9.57 -13.61 0.48
N GLN A 54 10.47 -12.64 0.72
CA GLN A 54 11.82 -12.61 0.12
C GLN A 54 11.79 -12.80 -1.41
N SER A 55 10.75 -12.28 -2.06
CA SER A 55 10.44 -12.50 -3.48
C SER A 55 9.84 -11.26 -4.11
N VAL A 56 10.58 -10.66 -5.04
CA VAL A 56 10.14 -9.48 -5.81
C VAL A 56 8.94 -9.84 -6.69
N LEU A 57 8.93 -11.04 -7.27
CA LEU A 57 7.84 -11.48 -8.14
C LEU A 57 6.52 -11.60 -7.36
N THR A 58 6.58 -12.15 -6.15
CA THR A 58 5.43 -12.24 -5.24
C THR A 58 4.97 -10.84 -4.81
N GLY A 59 5.91 -9.94 -4.52
CA GLY A 59 5.63 -8.55 -4.21
C GLY A 59 4.89 -7.81 -5.32
N LEU A 60 5.31 -7.97 -6.58
CA LEU A 60 4.63 -7.37 -7.73
C LEU A 60 3.25 -7.98 -7.96
N GLY A 61 3.12 -9.30 -7.87
CA GLY A 61 1.85 -10.01 -8.06
C GLY A 61 0.79 -9.60 -7.04
N LEU A 62 1.11 -9.71 -5.74
CA LEU A 62 0.19 -9.32 -4.67
C LEU A 62 0.06 -7.80 -4.55
N GLY A 63 1.08 -7.02 -4.89
CA GLY A 63 0.98 -5.56 -4.96
C GLY A 63 -0.02 -5.08 -6.00
N ALA A 64 -0.13 -5.77 -7.14
CA ALA A 64 -1.19 -5.50 -8.13
C ALA A 64 -2.59 -5.73 -7.54
N PHE A 65 -2.75 -6.73 -6.65
CA PHE A 65 -4.01 -6.95 -5.95
C PHE A 65 -4.35 -5.80 -4.99
N VAL A 66 -3.36 -5.25 -4.28
CA VAL A 66 -3.54 -4.06 -3.42
C VAL A 66 -3.97 -2.84 -4.24
N LEU A 67 -3.41 -2.64 -5.43
CA LEU A 67 -3.83 -1.59 -6.36
C LEU A 67 -5.31 -1.72 -6.74
N LEU A 68 -5.76 -2.93 -7.05
CA LEU A 68 -7.18 -3.19 -7.36
C LEU A 68 -8.09 -2.89 -6.17
N PHE A 69 -7.66 -3.27 -4.95
CA PHE A 69 -8.38 -2.93 -3.73
C PHE A 69 -8.49 -1.40 -3.52
N LEU A 70 -7.39 -0.67 -3.73
CA LEU A 70 -7.40 0.79 -3.69
C LEU A 70 -8.30 1.40 -4.77
N ALA A 71 -8.34 0.82 -5.96
CA ALA A 71 -9.24 1.27 -7.02
C ALA A 71 -10.72 1.07 -6.67
N MET A 72 -11.06 -0.06 -6.02
CA MET A 72 -12.42 -0.31 -5.52
C MET A 72 -12.82 0.69 -4.43
N THR A 73 -11.94 0.91 -3.46
CA THR A 73 -12.20 1.90 -2.39
C THR A 73 -12.26 3.33 -2.94
N TYR A 74 -11.57 3.64 -4.04
CA TYR A 74 -11.62 4.96 -4.68
C TYR A 74 -13.03 5.28 -5.22
N LEU A 75 -13.84 4.28 -5.56
CA LEU A 75 -15.22 4.49 -6.01
C LEU A 75 -16.06 5.26 -4.97
N ARG A 76 -15.73 5.15 -3.67
CA ARG A 76 -16.40 5.88 -2.59
C ARG A 76 -16.33 7.39 -2.74
N TYR A 77 -15.29 7.90 -3.41
CA TYR A 77 -15.15 9.33 -3.67
C TYR A 77 -15.83 9.74 -4.97
N LYS A 78 -16.25 8.80 -5.82
CA LYS A 78 -16.86 9.07 -7.13
C LYS A 78 -18.38 9.14 -7.12
N LEU A 79 -19.02 8.43 -6.18
CA LEU A 79 -20.45 8.52 -5.85
C LEU A 79 -20.75 9.81 -5.08
#